data_AF-S8C3Y6-F1
#
_entry.id   AF-S8C3Y6-F1
#
_cell.length_a   1.000
_cell.length_b   1.000
_cell.length_c   1.000
_cell.angle_alpha   90.00
_cell.angle_beta   90.00
_cell.angle_gamma   90.00
#
_symmetry.space_group_name_H-M   'P 1'
#
loop_
_entity.id
_entity.type
_entity.pdbx_description
1 polymer ?
#
loop_
_entity_poly.entity_id
_entity_poly.type
_entity_poly.pdbx_seq_one_letter_code
_entity_poly.pdbx_strand_id
1 'polypeptide(L)'
;DQGGVGLRLRVFDRLMCFANCHFAAHLEAVNRRNADFDHIFRSMVFSRSSSSVNNSHSNTSTDKVNPDEWRPDLAESDMVVFSGDFNYRLFGITYDEARDLVSQRSFDWLREKDQLKEEMKAGRVFQGMREALITFPPTYKFEKGKPGLGGYDSGEKKRIPAWCDRVLYRDSRASSSSTTSPVAKDVSLDCPVFASILQYDACMDVTESDHKPVRCKLNMDIARADKSVRRQEFGVILETNDEIRASLEALSFVPETSVGTNRITLHSQRETFNLKVSNQSGTEPVFFEILCEGQRTVKEDDREPNYRPRGARGFPRWIEVTPAAGMIGADQVMDVSVKHEEPHRLEDLVDGGGGGGGAQGGCSEDMRDKEVVLCVAIRGSCSSRAKTHRVHVRQCFSGNSIRIQSRSKTKNQ
;
A
#
# COMPACT_ATOMS: atom_id res chain seq x y z
N ASP A 1 -3.08 36.09 -4.41
CA ASP A 1 -2.76 34.66 -4.45
C ASP A 1 -1.60 34.38 -3.50
N GLN A 2 -1.91 34.06 -2.25
CA GLN A 2 -0.95 33.71 -1.17
C GLN A 2 -1.38 32.35 -0.61
N GLY A 3 -0.42 31.53 -0.17
CA GLY A 3 -0.72 30.18 0.32
C GLY A 3 0.50 29.27 0.34
N GLY A 4 0.26 27.96 0.48
CA GLY A 4 1.31 26.96 0.51
C GLY A 4 0.90 25.67 -0.18
N VAL A 5 1.89 25.00 -0.78
CA VAL A 5 1.75 23.66 -1.35
C VAL A 5 2.72 22.72 -0.65
N GLY A 6 2.29 21.48 -0.42
CA GLY A 6 3.04 20.49 0.33
C GLY A 6 3.32 19.23 -0.47
N LEU A 7 4.47 18.60 -0.20
CA LEU A 7 4.79 17.23 -0.59
C LEU A 7 5.15 16.42 0.66
N ARG A 8 4.46 15.31 0.88
CA ARG A 8 4.83 14.31 1.88
C ARG A 8 5.34 13.06 1.19
N LEU A 9 6.47 12.55 1.65
CA LEU A 9 7.08 11.33 1.13
C LEU A 9 7.61 10.47 2.29
N ARG A 10 7.77 9.18 2.01
CA ARG A 10 8.36 8.22 2.95
C ARG A 10 9.72 7.78 2.43
N VAL A 11 10.77 8.00 3.21
CA VAL A 11 12.14 7.51 2.92
C VAL A 11 12.48 6.47 3.97
N PHE A 12 12.72 5.23 3.52
CA PHE A 12 12.76 4.07 4.42
C PHE A 12 11.48 3.99 5.28
N ASP A 13 11.64 4.10 6.60
CA ASP A 13 10.54 4.07 7.57
C ASP A 13 10.25 5.48 8.14
N ARG A 14 10.70 6.57 7.48
CA ARG A 14 10.54 7.96 7.94
C ARG A 14 9.64 8.81 7.07
N LEU A 15 8.85 9.66 7.71
CA LEU A 15 7.99 10.65 7.09
C LEU A 15 8.73 11.98 6.93
N MET A 16 8.85 12.43 5.69
CA MET A 16 9.44 13.72 5.34
C MET A 16 8.40 14.59 4.65
N CYS A 17 8.28 15.83 5.09
CA CYS A 17 7.37 16.82 4.53
C CYS A 17 8.12 18.05 4.04
N PHE A 18 7.72 18.54 2.87
CA PHE A 18 8.27 19.71 2.21
C PHE A 18 7.12 20.67 1.91
N ALA A 19 7.13 21.85 2.50
CA ALA A 19 6.13 22.89 2.29
C ALA A 19 6.79 24.07 1.55
N ASN A 20 6.26 24.40 0.36
CA ASN A 20 6.63 25.61 -0.36
C ASN A 20 5.54 26.67 -0.14
N CYS A 21 5.90 27.86 0.37
CA CYS A 21 4.94 28.88 0.76
C CYS A 21 5.22 30.24 0.12
N HIS A 22 4.15 31.00 -0.10
CA HIS A 22 4.18 32.39 -0.51
C HIS A 22 3.26 33.20 0.43
N PHE A 23 3.85 33.94 1.37
CA PHE A 23 3.13 34.68 2.41
C PHE A 23 2.81 36.13 2.02
N ALA A 24 1.98 36.79 2.85
CA ALA A 24 1.59 38.18 2.69
C ALA A 24 2.75 39.15 2.47
N ALA A 25 2.66 39.92 1.38
CA ALA A 25 3.61 40.97 1.02
C ALA A 25 3.42 42.25 1.87
N HIS A 26 4.33 43.21 1.68
CA HIS A 26 4.43 44.52 2.36
C HIS A 26 5.13 44.50 3.72
N LEU A 27 5.82 45.59 4.04
CA LEU A 27 6.67 45.72 5.23
C LEU A 27 5.86 45.55 6.53
N GLU A 28 4.66 46.13 6.56
CA GLU A 28 3.79 46.24 7.73
C GLU A 28 3.00 44.96 8.02
N ALA A 29 2.95 44.01 7.07
CA ALA A 29 2.07 42.84 7.13
C ALA A 29 2.64 41.65 7.95
N VAL A 30 3.49 41.90 8.95
CA VAL A 30 4.14 40.86 9.76
C VAL A 30 3.12 39.92 10.39
N ASN A 31 2.10 40.47 11.06
CA ASN A 31 1.05 39.67 11.70
C ASN A 31 0.27 38.81 10.70
N ARG A 32 0.12 39.26 9.44
CA ARG A 32 -0.52 38.45 8.39
C ARG A 32 0.37 37.29 7.96
N ARG A 33 1.68 37.51 7.79
CA ARG A 33 2.62 36.42 7.50
C ARG A 33 2.68 35.37 8.60
N ASN A 34 2.63 35.80 9.86
CA ASN A 34 2.54 34.88 11.00
C ASN A 34 1.24 34.06 10.93
N ALA A 35 0.11 34.71 10.61
CA ALA A 35 -1.17 34.02 10.45
C ALA A 35 -1.17 33.06 9.24
N ASP A 36 -0.51 33.42 8.13
CA ASP A 36 -0.33 32.54 6.96
C ASP A 36 0.44 31.28 7.35
N PHE A 37 1.55 31.42 8.09
CA PHE A 37 2.31 30.29 8.63
C PHE A 37 1.43 29.40 9.53
N ASP A 38 0.77 29.99 10.52
CA ASP A 38 -0.09 29.27 11.46
C ASP A 38 -1.21 28.50 10.73
N HIS A 39 -1.83 29.15 9.74
CA HIS A 39 -2.88 28.53 8.94
C HIS A 39 -2.32 27.33 8.18
N ILE A 40 -1.24 27.52 7.40
CA ILE A 40 -0.61 26.46 6.60
C ILE A 40 -0.14 25.30 7.48
N PHE A 41 0.50 25.60 8.62
CA PHE A 41 1.00 24.59 9.53
C PHE A 41 -0.12 23.70 10.10
N ARG A 42 -1.29 24.30 10.40
CA ARG A 42 -2.45 23.59 10.97
C ARG A 42 -3.33 22.91 9.93
N SER A 43 -3.45 23.47 8.72
CA SER A 43 -4.41 23.04 7.71
C SER A 43 -3.83 22.17 6.59
N MET A 44 -2.50 22.13 6.43
CA MET A 44 -1.87 21.29 5.42
C MET A 44 -2.09 19.80 5.73
N VAL A 45 -2.86 19.15 4.86
CA VAL A 45 -3.20 17.73 4.94
C VAL A 45 -2.69 16.98 3.71
N PHE A 46 -2.26 15.74 3.90
CA PHE A 46 -1.77 14.91 2.81
C PHE A 46 -2.62 13.65 2.69
N SER A 47 -3.22 13.42 1.52
CA SER A 47 -4.00 12.21 1.24
C SER A 47 -3.18 10.97 1.57
N ARG A 48 -3.74 10.09 2.42
CA ARG A 48 -3.16 8.76 2.67
C ARG A 48 -3.43 7.94 1.42
N SER A 49 -2.39 7.34 0.83
CA SER A 49 -2.59 6.41 -0.29
C SER A 49 -3.52 5.29 0.18
N SER A 50 -4.66 5.14 -0.49
CA SER A 50 -5.58 4.02 -0.35
C SER A 50 -4.95 2.76 -0.96
N SER A 51 -3.86 2.31 -0.36
CA SER A 51 -3.21 1.03 -0.64
C SER A 51 -3.20 0.19 0.64
N SER A 52 -4.39 -0.05 1.18
CA SER A 52 -4.66 -1.23 2.00
C SER A 52 -5.93 -1.87 1.48
N VAL A 53 -5.72 -2.95 0.73
CA VAL A 53 -6.75 -3.91 0.34
C VAL A 53 -7.43 -4.41 1.63
N ASN A 54 -8.75 -4.35 1.65
CA ASN A 54 -9.70 -5.07 2.51
C ASN A 54 -9.20 -5.52 3.89
N ASN A 55 -9.62 -4.80 4.93
CA ASN A 55 -10.19 -5.49 6.08
C ASN A 55 -11.42 -4.72 6.57
N SER A 56 -12.56 -5.07 5.97
CA SER A 56 -13.88 -4.69 6.48
C SER A 56 -14.13 -5.43 7.79
N HIS A 57 -14.77 -4.73 8.73
CA HIS A 57 -15.30 -5.16 10.03
C HIS A 57 -14.44 -4.83 11.27
N SER A 58 -14.45 -3.55 11.63
CA SER A 58 -14.95 -3.16 12.95
C SER A 58 -15.67 -1.82 12.84
N ASN A 59 -16.98 -1.88 12.63
CA ASN A 59 -17.89 -0.82 13.05
C ASN A 59 -18.29 -1.18 14.48
N THR A 60 -17.73 -0.50 15.48
CA THR A 60 -18.40 -0.03 16.71
C THR A 60 -17.36 0.47 17.72
N SER A 61 -16.84 1.66 17.47
CA SER A 61 -16.77 2.67 18.51
C SER A 61 -16.73 4.01 17.81
N THR A 62 -17.67 4.87 18.16
CA THR A 62 -17.46 6.31 18.09
C THR A 62 -16.32 6.62 19.06
N ASP A 63 -15.08 6.33 18.64
CA ASP A 63 -13.91 6.87 19.29
C ASP A 63 -14.01 8.37 19.06
N LYS A 64 -14.54 9.04 20.08
CA LYS A 64 -14.29 10.45 20.32
C LYS A 64 -12.78 10.58 20.36
N VAL A 65 -12.16 10.82 19.20
CA VAL A 65 -10.81 11.38 19.15
C VAL A 65 -10.92 12.64 20.00
N ASN A 66 -10.23 12.63 21.13
CA ASN A 66 -10.23 13.74 22.06
C ASN A 66 -9.83 14.99 21.24
N PRO A 67 -10.65 16.07 21.22
CA PRO A 67 -10.34 17.26 20.42
C PRO A 67 -8.98 17.89 20.75
N ASP A 68 -8.44 17.57 21.93
CA ASP A 68 -7.14 18.02 22.43
C ASP A 68 -5.91 17.32 21.82
N GLU A 69 -6.07 16.26 21.01
CA GLU A 69 -4.94 15.48 20.47
C GLU A 69 -4.81 15.48 18.94
N TRP A 70 -5.51 16.37 18.23
CA TRP A 70 -5.24 16.53 16.79
C TRP A 70 -3.88 17.20 16.57
N ARG A 71 -2.87 16.40 16.21
CA ARG A 71 -1.58 16.90 15.75
C ARG A 71 -1.64 17.12 14.24
N PRO A 72 -1.24 18.30 13.73
CA PRO A 72 -1.17 18.52 12.28
C PRO A 72 -0.23 17.51 11.60
N ASP A 73 -0.52 17.10 10.35
CA ASP A 73 0.33 16.15 9.59
C ASP A 73 1.82 16.58 9.56
N LEU A 74 2.06 17.89 9.50
CA LEU A 74 3.41 18.47 9.56
C LEU A 74 4.08 18.29 10.93
N ALA A 75 3.32 18.28 12.02
CA ALA A 75 3.84 18.03 13.36
C ALA A 75 4.22 16.56 13.58
N GLU A 76 3.52 15.63 12.93
CA GLU A 76 3.80 14.18 13.00
C GLU A 76 5.03 13.75 12.18
N SER A 77 5.55 14.62 11.32
CA SER A 77 6.64 14.27 10.40
C SER A 77 7.99 14.24 11.12
N ASP A 78 8.84 13.27 10.77
CA ASP A 78 10.21 13.13 11.30
C ASP A 78 11.11 14.27 10.81
N MET A 79 10.90 14.71 9.57
CA MET A 79 11.59 15.83 8.94
C MET A 79 10.56 16.76 8.29
N VAL A 80 10.68 18.06 8.55
CA VAL A 80 9.87 19.10 7.91
C VAL A 80 10.80 20.13 7.32
N VAL A 81 10.60 20.48 6.05
CA VAL A 81 11.28 21.58 5.38
C VAL A 81 10.24 22.59 4.92
N PHE A 82 10.38 23.83 5.35
CA PHE A 82 9.64 24.96 4.82
C PHE A 82 10.56 25.77 3.92
N SER A 83 10.09 26.12 2.72
CA SER A 83 10.81 26.99 1.79
C SER A 83 9.87 27.93 1.06
N GLY A 84 10.40 29.00 0.47
CA GLY A 84 9.65 29.85 -0.46
C GLY A 84 9.81 31.34 -0.16
N ASP A 85 8.92 32.15 -0.73
CA ASP A 85 8.85 33.59 -0.49
C ASP A 85 8.02 33.86 0.76
N PHE A 86 8.70 33.92 1.90
CA PHE A 86 8.05 34.22 3.18
C PHE A 86 7.80 35.71 3.35
N ASN A 87 8.32 36.56 2.47
CA ASN A 87 8.03 37.99 2.41
C ASN A 87 8.33 38.82 3.67
N TYR A 88 9.05 38.27 4.65
CA TYR A 88 9.56 39.06 5.79
C TYR A 88 10.61 40.06 5.30
N ARG A 89 10.60 41.26 5.88
CA ARG A 89 11.38 42.41 5.43
C ARG A 89 12.34 42.90 6.51
N LEU A 90 13.17 43.87 6.15
CA LEU A 90 14.00 44.58 7.12
C LEU A 90 13.21 45.72 7.78
N PHE A 91 13.22 45.80 9.12
CA PHE A 91 12.54 46.84 9.87
C PHE A 91 13.52 47.87 10.45
N GLY A 92 13.05 49.11 10.67
CA GLY A 92 13.84 50.14 11.37
C GLY A 92 15.16 50.51 10.68
N ILE A 93 15.19 50.44 9.34
CA ILE A 93 16.31 50.83 8.49
C ILE A 93 15.76 51.50 7.22
N THR A 94 16.46 52.52 6.72
CA THR A 94 16.13 53.18 5.46
C THR A 94 16.70 52.43 4.25
N TYR A 95 16.24 52.78 3.05
CA TYR A 95 16.76 52.20 1.81
C TYR A 95 18.28 52.43 1.67
N ASP A 96 18.74 53.67 1.86
CA ASP A 96 20.14 54.03 1.65
C ASP A 96 21.05 53.34 2.68
N GLU A 97 20.67 53.31 3.96
CA GLU A 97 21.40 52.56 4.98
C GLU A 97 21.48 51.06 4.67
N ALA A 98 20.38 50.46 4.20
CA ALA A 98 20.38 49.05 3.82
C ALA A 98 21.30 48.79 2.62
N ARG A 99 21.32 49.68 1.63
CA ARG A 99 22.21 49.60 0.47
C ARG A 99 23.68 49.75 0.87
N ASP A 100 23.98 50.63 1.82
CA ASP A 100 25.33 50.84 2.35
C ASP A 100 25.82 49.60 3.10
N LEU A 101 24.99 49.01 3.96
CA LEU A 101 25.36 47.76 4.64
C LEU A 101 25.56 46.60 3.65
N VAL A 102 24.74 46.52 2.60
CA VAL A 102 24.92 45.51 1.53
C VAL A 102 26.23 45.74 0.78
N SER A 103 26.59 46.98 0.46
CA SER A 103 27.82 47.31 -0.28
C SER A 103 29.07 46.98 0.53
N GLN A 104 29.01 47.17 1.85
CA GLN A 104 30.06 46.82 2.81
C GLN A 104 30.09 45.34 3.18
N ARG A 105 29.12 44.53 2.68
CA ARG A 105 28.91 43.13 3.08
C ARG A 105 28.71 42.94 4.59
N SER A 106 28.18 43.96 5.25
CA SER A 106 27.86 44.00 6.68
C SER A 106 26.53 43.28 6.96
N PHE A 107 26.43 42.01 6.55
CA PHE A 107 25.19 41.24 6.65
C PHE A 107 24.77 40.97 8.10
N ASP A 108 25.71 40.96 9.04
CA ASP A 108 25.46 40.73 10.46
C ASP A 108 24.49 41.78 11.02
N TRP A 109 24.77 43.05 10.76
CA TRP A 109 23.92 44.18 11.12
C TRP A 109 22.56 44.15 10.41
N LEU A 110 22.54 43.77 9.13
CA LEU A 110 21.28 43.62 8.39
C LEU A 110 20.40 42.51 8.98
N ARG A 111 20.98 41.39 9.41
CA ARG A 111 20.23 40.27 10.02
C ARG A 111 19.61 40.65 11.37
N GLU A 112 20.14 41.64 12.08
CA GLU A 112 19.50 42.17 13.30
C GLU A 112 18.21 42.94 13.00
N LYS A 113 18.03 43.38 11.75
CA LYS A 113 16.83 44.06 11.26
C LYS A 113 15.86 43.12 10.55
N ASP A 114 16.13 41.80 10.49
CA ASP A 114 15.28 40.82 9.81
C ASP A 114 14.04 40.47 10.65
N GLN A 115 12.85 40.74 10.10
CA GLN A 115 11.60 40.44 10.79
C GLN A 115 11.44 38.94 11.10
N LEU A 116 11.75 38.04 10.16
CA LEU A 116 11.56 36.60 10.39
C LEU A 116 12.39 36.12 11.60
N LYS A 117 13.65 36.55 11.67
CA LYS A 117 14.54 36.21 12.79
C LYS A 117 13.98 36.71 14.13
N GLU A 118 13.44 37.92 14.18
CA GLU A 118 12.82 38.49 15.39
C GLU A 118 11.54 37.72 15.78
N GLU A 119 10.68 37.39 14.82
CA GLU A 119 9.45 36.63 15.05
C GLU A 119 9.74 35.20 15.53
N MET A 120 10.75 34.53 14.96
CA MET A 120 11.22 33.21 15.41
C MET A 120 11.83 33.25 16.81
N LYS A 121 12.68 34.26 17.09
CA LYS A 121 13.30 34.44 18.41
C LYS A 121 12.26 34.67 19.49
N ALA A 122 11.19 35.38 19.17
CA ALA A 122 10.06 35.59 20.06
C ALA A 122 9.08 34.40 20.14
N GLY A 123 9.35 33.30 19.42
CA GLY A 123 8.52 32.10 19.43
C GLY A 123 7.15 32.26 18.77
N ARG A 124 6.98 33.25 17.90
CA ARG A 124 5.69 33.53 17.23
C ARG A 124 5.46 32.70 15.97
N VAL A 125 6.52 32.25 15.31
CA VAL A 125 6.48 31.43 14.09
C VAL A 125 7.59 30.39 14.06
N PHE A 126 7.40 29.33 13.28
CA PHE A 126 8.41 28.30 13.00
C PHE A 126 9.07 27.70 14.25
N GLN A 127 8.30 27.46 15.31
CA GLN A 127 8.80 26.95 16.58
C GLN A 127 9.50 25.59 16.39
N GLY A 128 10.70 25.45 16.95
CA GLY A 128 11.53 24.25 16.82
C GLY A 128 12.19 24.07 15.45
N MET A 129 11.96 24.97 14.49
CA MET A 129 12.67 24.96 13.21
C MET A 129 14.00 25.71 13.31
N ARG A 130 14.90 25.38 12.39
CA ARG A 130 16.25 25.94 12.28
C ARG A 130 16.45 26.52 10.89
N GLU A 131 17.18 27.61 10.83
CA GLU A 131 17.66 28.23 9.60
C GLU A 131 19.19 28.23 9.62
N ALA A 132 19.80 28.08 8.43
CA ALA A 132 21.23 28.28 8.26
C ALA A 132 21.60 29.76 8.39
N LEU A 133 22.85 30.04 8.77
CA LEU A 133 23.35 31.41 8.81
C LEU A 133 23.34 32.01 7.39
N ILE A 134 22.62 33.11 7.21
CA ILE A 134 22.58 33.83 5.93
C ILE A 134 23.87 34.63 5.76
N THR A 135 24.71 34.21 4.81
CA THR A 135 25.99 34.86 4.45
C THR A 135 25.96 35.49 3.05
N PHE A 136 24.78 35.59 2.44
CA PHE A 136 24.57 36.13 1.10
C PHE A 136 23.72 37.42 1.14
N PRO A 137 23.80 38.29 0.11
CA PRO A 137 23.04 39.53 0.04
C PRO A 137 21.51 39.30 0.03
N PRO A 138 20.70 40.30 0.45
CA PRO A 138 19.24 40.26 0.32
C PRO A 138 18.79 39.90 -1.10
N THR A 139 17.83 39.00 -1.24
CA THR A 139 17.41 38.42 -2.52
C THR A 139 16.32 39.20 -3.24
N TYR A 140 15.74 40.19 -2.57
CA TYR A 140 14.70 41.08 -3.08
C TYR A 140 15.04 42.54 -2.74
N LYS A 141 14.66 43.57 -3.50
CA LYS A 141 14.05 43.55 -4.84
C LYS A 141 15.09 44.00 -5.87
N PHE A 142 15.18 43.28 -6.97
CA PHE A 142 16.04 43.62 -8.11
C PHE A 142 15.25 44.18 -9.30
N GLU A 143 15.96 44.84 -10.19
CA GLU A 143 15.53 45.14 -11.54
C GLU A 143 15.89 43.95 -12.44
N LYS A 144 14.91 43.48 -13.22
CA LYS A 144 15.09 42.35 -14.13
C LYS A 144 16.13 42.67 -15.21
N GLY A 145 16.95 41.69 -15.55
CA GLY A 145 18.03 41.81 -16.54
C GLY A 145 19.28 42.57 -16.07
N LYS A 146 19.28 43.15 -14.86
CA LYS A 146 20.47 43.82 -14.31
C LYS A 146 21.30 42.84 -13.46
N PRO A 147 22.59 42.61 -13.81
CA PRO A 147 23.46 41.74 -13.03
C PRO A 147 24.03 42.45 -11.79
N GLY A 148 24.43 41.64 -10.81
CA GLY A 148 25.15 42.09 -9.62
C GLY A 148 24.36 42.97 -8.65
N LEU A 149 25.05 43.45 -7.61
CA LEU A 149 24.45 44.26 -6.53
C LEU A 149 24.14 45.71 -6.92
N GLY A 150 24.47 46.11 -8.16
CA GLY A 150 23.98 47.36 -8.74
C GLY A 150 22.52 47.27 -9.20
N GLY A 151 21.98 46.06 -9.31
CA GLY A 151 20.63 45.81 -9.82
C GLY A 151 19.51 45.92 -8.78
N TYR A 152 19.76 46.36 -7.54
CA TYR A 152 18.66 46.61 -6.60
C TYR A 152 17.75 47.72 -7.09
N ASP A 153 16.46 47.62 -6.77
CA ASP A 153 15.39 48.53 -7.18
C ASP A 153 15.78 50.00 -6.98
N SER A 154 16.03 50.70 -8.09
CA SER A 154 16.36 52.13 -8.13
C SER A 154 15.20 53.00 -8.62
N GLY A 155 14.05 52.36 -8.91
CA GLY A 155 12.82 53.03 -9.32
C GLY A 155 12.17 53.84 -8.20
N GLU A 156 11.05 54.50 -8.53
CA GLU A 156 10.37 55.47 -7.66
C GLU A 156 9.98 54.93 -6.27
N LYS A 157 9.66 53.64 -6.18
CA LYS A 157 9.24 53.00 -4.91
C LYS A 157 10.39 52.63 -3.97
N LYS A 158 11.64 52.63 -4.46
CA LYS A 158 12.89 52.27 -3.75
C LYS A 158 12.68 51.21 -2.67
N ARG A 159 12.31 50.00 -3.06
CA ARG A 159 12.05 48.93 -2.08
C ARG A 159 13.33 48.57 -1.33
N ILE A 160 13.28 48.64 0.01
CA ILE A 160 14.38 48.25 0.89
C ILE A 160 14.75 46.79 0.58
N PRO A 161 16.06 46.48 0.37
CA PRO A 161 16.51 45.12 0.18
C PRO A 161 16.09 44.20 1.33
N ALA A 162 15.62 42.99 1.05
CA ALA A 162 15.16 42.01 2.06
C ALA A 162 15.46 40.55 1.67
N TRP A 163 15.64 39.70 2.68
CA TRP A 163 15.67 38.24 2.53
C TRP A 163 14.25 37.67 2.62
N CYS A 164 13.51 37.83 1.52
CA CYS A 164 12.16 37.30 1.38
C CYS A 164 12.16 35.78 1.20
N ASP A 165 13.16 35.27 0.48
CA ASP A 165 13.25 33.87 0.06
C ASP A 165 14.06 33.05 1.08
N ARG A 166 13.45 32.05 1.72
CA ARG A 166 14.03 31.36 2.90
C ARG A 166 13.88 29.85 2.83
N VAL A 167 14.76 29.14 3.55
CA VAL A 167 14.65 27.69 3.76
C VAL A 167 14.89 27.36 5.24
N LEU A 168 13.86 26.80 5.88
CA LEU A 168 13.86 26.38 7.28
C LEU A 168 13.58 24.88 7.39
N TYR A 169 14.10 24.24 8.42
CA TYR A 169 13.86 22.81 8.65
C TYR A 169 13.74 22.44 10.12
N ARG A 170 13.00 21.37 10.40
CA ARG A 170 12.93 20.67 11.68
C ARG A 170 13.25 19.21 11.44
N ASP A 171 14.12 18.65 12.26
CA ASP A 171 14.46 17.23 12.28
C ASP A 171 14.10 16.60 13.63
N SER A 172 14.52 15.34 13.86
CA SER A 172 14.18 14.60 15.08
C SER A 172 15.01 15.01 16.30
N ARG A 173 15.84 16.07 16.22
CA ARG A 173 16.45 16.60 17.44
C ARG A 173 15.34 17.12 18.33
N ALA A 174 15.20 16.54 19.51
CA ALA A 174 14.39 17.14 20.56
C ALA A 174 14.84 18.61 20.70
N SER A 175 13.89 19.55 20.63
CA SER A 175 14.09 20.81 21.35
C SER A 175 14.44 20.41 22.77
N SER A 176 15.49 20.97 23.34
CA SER A 176 16.15 20.57 24.59
C SER A 176 15.29 20.64 25.88
N SER A 177 14.00 20.32 25.79
CA SER A 177 12.98 20.35 26.84
C SER A 177 12.43 18.98 27.23
N SER A 178 12.82 17.87 26.58
CA SER A 178 12.45 16.53 27.06
C SER A 178 13.59 15.93 27.90
N THR A 179 13.58 16.26 29.18
CA THR A 179 14.30 15.54 30.24
C THR A 179 13.77 14.12 30.32
N THR A 180 14.41 13.17 29.63
CA THR A 180 14.25 11.74 29.90
C THR A 180 15.58 11.16 30.37
N SER A 181 15.50 10.40 31.46
CA SER A 181 16.57 9.94 32.33
C SER A 181 17.75 9.25 31.62
N PRO A 182 18.94 9.19 32.25
CA PRO A 182 20.18 8.69 31.62
C PRO A 182 20.24 7.18 31.32
N VAL A 183 19.16 6.44 31.56
CA VAL A 183 19.17 4.96 31.63
C VAL A 183 18.72 4.28 30.32
N ALA A 184 18.17 5.02 29.35
CA ALA A 184 17.64 4.44 28.10
C ALA A 184 18.43 4.88 26.85
N LYS A 185 19.77 4.93 26.92
CA LYS A 185 20.61 5.34 25.77
C LYS A 185 20.88 4.23 24.74
N ASP A 186 20.61 2.97 25.05
CA ASP A 186 21.12 1.87 24.21
C ASP A 186 20.12 1.32 23.17
N VAL A 187 18.82 1.62 23.26
CA VAL A 187 17.86 1.29 22.17
C VAL A 187 16.72 2.32 22.14
N SER A 188 16.85 3.37 21.35
CA SER A 188 15.72 4.25 21.00
C SER A 188 15.03 3.70 19.74
N LEU A 189 13.76 3.31 19.89
CA LEU A 189 12.88 2.97 18.77
C LEU A 189 12.43 4.21 17.98
N ASP A 190 12.79 5.42 18.45
CA ASP A 190 12.40 6.70 17.83
C ASP A 190 13.09 6.91 16.49
N CYS A 191 14.21 6.20 16.28
CA CYS A 191 14.74 5.96 14.96
C CYS A 191 14.98 7.31 14.21
N PRO A 192 15.79 8.22 14.76
CA PRO A 192 15.75 9.64 14.42
C PRO A 192 16.23 9.96 13.00
N VAL A 193 15.81 11.13 12.50
CA VAL A 193 16.40 11.83 11.35
C VAL A 193 17.19 13.03 11.86
N PHE A 194 18.44 13.16 11.45
CA PHE A 194 19.27 14.33 11.75
C PHE A 194 19.75 15.01 10.48
N ALA A 195 19.51 16.32 10.38
CA ALA A 195 19.93 17.14 9.25
C ALA A 195 21.04 18.12 9.67
N SER A 196 22.08 18.21 8.86
CA SER A 196 23.14 19.22 8.95
C SER A 196 23.21 20.02 7.66
N ILE A 197 23.60 21.30 7.77
CA ILE A 197 23.66 22.21 6.63
C ILE A 197 25.02 22.05 5.96
N LEU A 198 25.01 21.72 4.67
CA LEU A 198 26.21 21.73 3.82
C LEU A 198 26.38 23.06 3.08
N GLN A 199 25.28 23.71 2.69
CA GLN A 199 25.30 24.94 1.91
C GLN A 199 24.00 25.73 2.11
N TYR A 200 24.11 27.05 2.18
CA TYR A 200 22.98 27.97 2.10
C TYR A 200 23.41 29.25 1.37
N ASP A 201 22.97 29.42 0.13
CA ASP A 201 23.40 30.51 -0.74
C ASP A 201 22.29 31.05 -1.65
N ALA A 202 22.56 32.19 -2.29
CA ALA A 202 21.72 32.77 -3.32
C ALA A 202 22.45 32.84 -4.66
N CYS A 203 21.73 32.54 -5.74
CA CYS A 203 22.21 32.61 -7.11
C CYS A 203 22.09 34.06 -7.64
N MET A 204 23.06 34.91 -7.29
CA MET A 204 23.02 36.34 -7.64
C MET A 204 23.17 36.63 -9.15
N ASP A 205 23.72 35.67 -9.90
CA ASP A 205 23.94 35.78 -11.35
C ASP A 205 22.67 35.58 -12.18
N VAL A 206 21.58 35.07 -11.57
CA VAL A 206 20.27 34.88 -12.21
C VAL A 206 19.53 36.21 -12.22
N THR A 207 19.07 36.65 -13.40
CA THR A 207 18.57 38.03 -13.59
C THR A 207 17.17 38.11 -14.19
N GLU A 208 16.54 36.99 -14.52
CA GLU A 208 15.21 36.96 -15.13
C GLU A 208 14.09 37.43 -14.19
N SER A 209 14.32 37.32 -12.87
CA SER A 209 13.39 37.72 -11.82
C SER A 209 13.91 38.90 -10.99
N ASP A 210 12.98 39.63 -10.36
CA ASP A 210 13.27 40.61 -9.33
C ASP A 210 13.62 39.97 -7.97
N HIS A 211 13.51 38.65 -7.87
CA HIS A 211 14.07 37.82 -6.80
C HIS A 211 15.31 37.05 -7.27
N LYS A 212 16.18 36.68 -6.33
CA LYS A 212 17.31 35.78 -6.57
C LYS A 212 17.03 34.38 -6.02
N PRO A 213 17.21 33.30 -6.81
CA PRO A 213 17.01 31.94 -6.31
C PRO A 213 17.87 31.65 -5.09
N VAL A 214 17.29 30.98 -4.09
CA VAL A 214 17.98 30.53 -2.88
C VAL A 214 18.13 29.01 -2.92
N ARG A 215 19.29 28.50 -2.51
CA ARG A 215 19.58 27.06 -2.43
C ARG A 215 20.03 26.70 -1.02
N CYS A 216 19.50 25.60 -0.51
CA CYS A 216 19.93 24.99 0.74
C CYS A 216 20.24 23.52 0.48
N LYS A 217 21.44 23.06 0.85
CA LYS A 217 21.85 21.66 0.78
C LYS A 217 21.95 21.10 2.19
N LEU A 218 21.16 20.07 2.47
CA LEU A 218 21.16 19.36 3.74
C LEU A 218 21.81 17.99 3.58
N ASN A 219 22.71 17.63 4.51
CA ASN A 219 23.10 16.24 4.73
C ASN A 219 22.16 15.63 5.77
N MET A 220 21.55 14.49 5.46
CA MET A 220 20.56 13.85 6.31
C MET A 220 21.03 12.45 6.74
N ASP A 221 21.23 12.27 8.03
CA ASP A 221 21.49 10.98 8.65
C ASP A 221 20.14 10.38 9.06
N ILE A 222 19.77 9.26 8.44
CA ILE A 222 18.46 8.63 8.60
C ILE A 222 18.65 7.28 9.28
N ALA A 223 18.26 7.18 10.55
CA ALA A 223 18.27 5.89 11.24
C ALA A 223 17.29 4.93 10.53
N ARG A 224 17.74 3.70 10.29
CA ARG A 224 16.96 2.66 9.62
C ARG A 224 17.08 1.37 10.40
N ALA A 225 15.94 0.73 10.63
CA ALA A 225 15.94 -0.60 11.21
C ALA A 225 16.46 -1.63 10.18
N ASP A 226 17.31 -2.54 10.67
CA ASP A 226 17.71 -3.71 9.90
C ASP A 226 16.53 -4.67 9.76
N LYS A 227 16.14 -4.95 8.51
CA LYS A 227 14.98 -5.80 8.21
C LYS A 227 15.23 -7.27 8.54
N SER A 228 16.48 -7.73 8.47
CA SER A 228 16.86 -9.10 8.80
C SER A 228 16.79 -9.31 10.30
N VAL A 229 17.41 -8.41 11.07
CA VAL A 229 17.35 -8.45 12.54
C VAL A 229 15.91 -8.35 13.01
N ARG A 230 15.13 -7.40 12.50
CA ARG A 230 13.70 -7.27 12.83
C ARG A 230 12.93 -8.57 12.58
N ARG A 231 13.19 -9.27 11.47
CA ARG A 231 12.53 -10.54 11.15
C ARG A 231 12.93 -11.66 12.12
N GLN A 232 14.21 -11.73 12.49
CA GLN A 232 14.71 -12.69 13.46
C GLN A 232 14.07 -12.47 14.83
N GLU A 233 14.09 -11.24 15.33
CA GLU A 233 13.45 -10.89 16.61
C GLU A 233 11.94 -11.17 16.59
N PHE A 234 11.26 -10.88 15.47
CA PHE A 234 9.85 -11.22 15.31
C PHE A 234 9.60 -12.73 15.38
N GLY A 235 10.48 -13.54 14.78
CA GLY A 235 10.42 -15.00 14.87
C GLY A 235 10.61 -15.49 16.31
N VAL A 236 11.60 -14.95 17.03
CA VAL A 236 11.81 -15.27 18.45
C VAL A 236 10.56 -14.94 19.26
N ILE A 237 9.98 -13.75 19.08
CA ILE A 237 8.76 -13.35 19.79
C ILE A 237 7.60 -14.32 19.52
N LEU A 238 7.40 -14.74 18.26
CA LEU A 238 6.36 -15.70 17.90
C LEU A 238 6.54 -17.06 18.58
N GLU A 239 7.79 -17.50 18.79
CA GLU A 239 8.11 -18.80 19.38
C GLU A 239 8.12 -18.77 20.92
N THR A 240 8.58 -17.67 21.52
CA THR A 240 8.81 -17.59 22.97
C THR A 240 7.68 -16.94 23.75
N ASN A 241 6.80 -16.17 23.10
CA ASN A 241 5.68 -15.54 23.79
C ASN A 241 4.50 -16.53 23.90
N ASP A 242 4.22 -16.98 25.12
CA ASP A 242 3.18 -17.98 25.39
C ASP A 242 1.77 -17.53 25.00
N GLU A 243 1.44 -16.24 25.18
CA GLU A 243 0.12 -15.71 24.81
C GLU A 243 -0.07 -15.71 23.29
N ILE A 244 0.96 -15.28 22.54
CA ILE A 244 0.94 -15.28 21.08
C ILE A 244 0.88 -16.73 20.57
N ARG A 245 1.68 -17.63 21.15
CA ARG A 245 1.69 -19.05 20.77
C ARG A 245 0.34 -19.70 21.03
N ALA A 246 -0.23 -19.52 22.22
CA ALA A 246 -1.56 -20.03 22.56
C ALA A 246 -2.64 -19.47 21.61
N SER A 247 -2.54 -18.19 21.26
CA SER A 247 -3.45 -17.57 20.29
C SER A 247 -3.31 -18.18 18.90
N LEU A 248 -2.08 -18.42 18.42
CA LEU A 248 -1.83 -19.08 17.14
C LEU A 248 -2.30 -20.54 17.12
N GLU A 249 -2.12 -21.27 18.22
CA GLU A 249 -2.60 -22.63 18.39
C GLU A 249 -4.13 -22.69 18.39
N ALA A 250 -4.80 -21.77 19.09
CA ALA A 250 -6.26 -21.64 19.06
C ALA A 250 -6.77 -21.37 17.63
N LEU A 251 -6.07 -20.50 16.88
CA LEU A 251 -6.33 -20.26 15.45
C LEU A 251 -5.94 -21.45 14.56
N SER A 252 -5.35 -22.53 15.06
CA SER A 252 -5.01 -23.72 14.25
C SER A 252 -6.04 -24.84 14.37
N PHE A 253 -7.00 -24.71 15.29
CA PHE A 253 -8.06 -25.67 15.53
C PHE A 253 -8.91 -25.86 14.27
N VAL A 254 -9.08 -27.10 13.82
CA VAL A 254 -10.02 -27.43 12.74
C VAL A 254 -11.16 -28.22 13.38
N PRO A 255 -12.41 -27.72 13.33
CA PRO A 255 -13.52 -28.41 13.96
C PRO A 255 -13.76 -29.82 13.38
N GLU A 256 -14.42 -30.68 14.15
CA GLU A 256 -14.70 -32.04 13.71
C GLU A 256 -15.65 -32.01 12.49
N THR A 257 -15.17 -32.52 11.35
CA THR A 257 -15.92 -32.56 10.10
C THR A 257 -15.72 -33.90 9.38
N SER A 258 -16.73 -34.29 8.62
CA SER A 258 -16.74 -35.52 7.84
C SER A 258 -17.31 -35.31 6.43
N VAL A 259 -16.87 -36.17 5.50
CA VAL A 259 -17.35 -36.23 4.12
C VAL A 259 -17.91 -37.63 3.90
N GLY A 260 -19.14 -37.73 3.42
CA GLY A 260 -19.92 -38.98 3.42
C GLY A 260 -19.37 -40.11 2.55
N THR A 261 -18.46 -39.81 1.62
CA THR A 261 -17.76 -40.82 0.82
C THR A 261 -16.42 -40.28 0.31
N ASN A 262 -15.49 -41.18 0.02
CA ASN A 262 -14.25 -40.90 -0.71
C ASN A 262 -14.31 -41.35 -2.19
N ARG A 263 -15.43 -41.94 -2.62
CA ARG A 263 -15.64 -42.46 -3.99
C ARG A 263 -17.06 -42.17 -4.48
N ILE A 264 -17.15 -41.67 -5.70
CA ILE A 264 -18.40 -41.43 -6.43
C ILE A 264 -18.28 -42.12 -7.78
N THR A 265 -19.29 -42.88 -8.16
CA THR A 265 -19.39 -43.47 -9.51
C THR A 265 -20.65 -42.93 -10.16
N LEU A 266 -20.50 -42.34 -11.35
CA LEU A 266 -21.59 -41.83 -12.16
C LEU A 266 -21.75 -42.75 -13.37
N HIS A 267 -22.90 -43.39 -13.51
CA HIS A 267 -23.21 -44.38 -14.55
C HIS A 267 -24.03 -43.80 -15.70
N SER A 268 -24.75 -42.70 -15.47
CA SER A 268 -25.61 -42.04 -16.45
C SER A 268 -25.33 -40.55 -16.52
N GLN A 269 -25.53 -39.96 -17.71
CA GLN A 269 -25.38 -38.52 -17.96
C GLN A 269 -26.37 -37.65 -17.17
N ARG A 270 -27.46 -38.24 -16.64
CA ARG A 270 -28.46 -37.55 -15.80
C ARG A 270 -28.31 -37.82 -14.31
N GLU A 271 -27.31 -38.61 -13.92
CA GLU A 271 -27.11 -38.97 -12.52
C GLU A 271 -26.47 -37.80 -11.76
N THR A 272 -27.08 -37.43 -10.64
CA THR A 272 -26.54 -36.47 -9.69
C THR A 272 -26.29 -37.20 -8.38
N PHE A 273 -25.04 -37.17 -7.92
CA PHE A 273 -24.66 -37.69 -6.61
C PHE A 273 -24.65 -36.55 -5.59
N ASN A 274 -25.32 -36.72 -4.47
CA ASN A 274 -25.32 -35.76 -3.37
C ASN A 274 -24.23 -36.13 -2.36
N LEU A 275 -23.08 -35.46 -2.47
CA LEU A 275 -21.98 -35.59 -1.53
C LEU A 275 -22.29 -34.81 -0.25
N LYS A 276 -22.45 -35.52 0.86
CA LYS A 276 -22.69 -34.93 2.18
C LYS A 276 -21.39 -34.44 2.80
N VAL A 277 -21.32 -33.16 3.13
CA VAL A 277 -20.26 -32.58 3.96
C VAL A 277 -20.88 -32.16 5.28
N SER A 278 -20.39 -32.70 6.39
CA SER A 278 -20.99 -32.51 7.71
C SER A 278 -20.05 -31.76 8.64
N ASN A 279 -20.59 -30.75 9.31
CA ASN A 279 -19.95 -30.07 10.43
C ASN A 279 -20.44 -30.70 11.73
N GLN A 280 -19.53 -31.22 12.55
CA GLN A 280 -19.81 -31.89 13.83
C GLN A 280 -19.19 -31.11 15.01
N SER A 281 -18.96 -29.80 14.82
CA SER A 281 -18.27 -28.95 15.77
C SER A 281 -19.10 -28.56 17.00
N GLY A 282 -20.42 -28.71 16.97
CA GLY A 282 -21.34 -28.25 18.02
C GLY A 282 -21.46 -26.73 18.21
N THR A 283 -20.52 -25.93 17.71
CA THR A 283 -20.32 -24.55 18.19
C THR A 283 -20.00 -23.55 17.09
N GLU A 284 -19.11 -23.88 16.15
CA GLU A 284 -18.63 -22.94 15.13
C GLU A 284 -19.02 -23.34 13.70
N PRO A 285 -19.36 -22.37 12.84
CA PRO A 285 -19.53 -22.63 11.42
C PRO A 285 -18.19 -22.95 10.75
N VAL A 286 -18.23 -23.77 9.72
CA VAL A 286 -17.06 -24.10 8.89
C VAL A 286 -17.29 -23.66 7.45
N PHE A 287 -16.21 -23.30 6.79
CA PHE A 287 -16.18 -23.04 5.36
C PHE A 287 -15.59 -24.24 4.65
N PHE A 288 -16.17 -24.62 3.52
CA PHE A 288 -15.58 -25.62 2.64
C PHE A 288 -15.35 -25.03 1.24
N GLU A 289 -14.31 -25.53 0.59
CA GLU A 289 -13.98 -25.28 -0.80
C GLU A 289 -13.59 -26.60 -1.46
N ILE A 290 -14.11 -26.86 -2.66
CA ILE A 290 -13.84 -28.07 -3.42
C ILE A 290 -12.97 -27.69 -4.61
N LEU A 291 -11.77 -28.27 -4.65
CA LEU A 291 -10.77 -28.04 -5.67
C LEU A 291 -10.54 -29.31 -6.49
N CYS A 292 -10.22 -29.18 -7.77
CA CYS A 292 -9.81 -30.31 -8.60
C CYS A 292 -8.28 -30.45 -8.56
N GLU A 293 -7.76 -31.49 -7.89
CA GLU A 293 -6.32 -31.76 -7.84
C GLU A 293 -5.79 -32.30 -9.17
N GLY A 294 -6.59 -33.12 -9.86
CA GLY A 294 -6.20 -33.69 -11.13
C GLY A 294 -7.24 -34.62 -11.74
N GLN A 295 -7.09 -34.89 -13.03
CA GLN A 295 -7.96 -35.79 -13.79
C GLN A 295 -7.15 -36.81 -14.59
N ARG A 296 -7.76 -37.95 -14.90
CA ARG A 296 -7.23 -38.97 -15.81
C ARG A 296 -8.34 -39.59 -16.67
N THR A 297 -7.94 -40.16 -17.80
CA THR A 297 -8.78 -41.06 -18.60
C THR A 297 -8.34 -42.49 -18.29
N VAL A 298 -9.27 -43.34 -17.87
CA VAL A 298 -8.98 -44.73 -17.52
C VAL A 298 -8.73 -45.51 -18.81
N LYS A 299 -7.54 -46.11 -18.94
CA LYS A 299 -7.20 -47.08 -19.99
C LYS A 299 -7.27 -48.50 -19.41
N GLU A 300 -7.58 -49.50 -20.23
CA GLU A 300 -7.80 -50.89 -19.79
C GLU A 300 -6.55 -51.56 -19.16
N ASP A 301 -5.34 -51.04 -19.39
CA ASP A 301 -4.06 -51.70 -19.03
C ASP A 301 -3.17 -50.93 -18.03
N ASP A 302 -3.58 -49.77 -17.50
CA ASP A 302 -2.71 -48.96 -16.63
C ASP A 302 -2.71 -49.46 -15.17
N ARG A 303 -1.57 -50.02 -14.71
CA ARG A 303 -1.36 -50.45 -13.32
C ARG A 303 -1.02 -49.31 -12.35
N GLU A 304 -0.66 -48.11 -12.82
CA GLU A 304 -0.38 -46.94 -11.97
C GLU A 304 -1.16 -45.69 -12.43
N PRO A 305 -1.91 -45.01 -11.54
CA PRO A 305 -2.70 -43.84 -11.89
C PRO A 305 -1.84 -42.57 -12.01
N ASN A 306 -1.61 -42.09 -13.24
CA ASN A 306 -0.95 -40.81 -13.50
C ASN A 306 -1.98 -39.68 -13.67
N TYR A 307 -2.16 -38.83 -12.65
CA TYR A 307 -3.09 -37.70 -12.68
C TYR A 307 -2.45 -36.48 -13.32
N ARG A 308 -3.15 -35.85 -14.28
CA ARG A 308 -2.71 -34.55 -14.82
C ARG A 308 -3.14 -33.45 -13.85
N PRO A 309 -2.21 -32.69 -13.24
CA PRO A 309 -2.55 -31.61 -12.34
C PRO A 309 -3.34 -30.53 -13.09
N ARG A 310 -4.39 -29.99 -12.47
CA ARG A 310 -5.06 -28.77 -12.93
C ARG A 310 -4.69 -27.62 -12.00
N GLY A 311 -4.60 -26.42 -12.57
CA GLY A 311 -4.49 -25.20 -11.76
C GLY A 311 -5.71 -25.10 -10.83
N ALA A 312 -5.52 -24.53 -9.65
CA ALA A 312 -6.46 -24.56 -8.51
C ALA A 312 -7.85 -23.93 -8.75
N ARG A 313 -8.22 -23.50 -9.97
CA ARG A 313 -9.47 -22.77 -10.24
C ARG A 313 -10.19 -23.25 -11.49
N GLY A 314 -10.55 -24.53 -11.54
CA GLY A 314 -11.53 -25.02 -12.52
C GLY A 314 -11.71 -26.53 -12.53
N PHE A 315 -12.97 -26.97 -12.52
CA PHE A 315 -13.33 -28.38 -12.73
C PHE A 315 -13.13 -28.80 -14.20
N PRO A 316 -12.95 -30.09 -14.49
CA PRO A 316 -13.06 -30.62 -15.84
C PRO A 316 -14.42 -30.27 -16.48
N ARG A 317 -14.46 -30.07 -17.81
CA ARG A 317 -15.68 -29.71 -18.54
C ARG A 317 -16.83 -30.73 -18.44
N TRP A 318 -16.53 -31.96 -18.02
CA TRP A 318 -17.49 -33.05 -17.96
C TRP A 318 -18.13 -33.19 -16.57
N ILE A 319 -17.73 -32.39 -15.58
CA ILE A 319 -18.22 -32.50 -14.20
C ILE A 319 -18.63 -31.13 -13.66
N GLU A 320 -19.85 -31.06 -13.16
CA GLU A 320 -20.37 -29.90 -12.43
C GLU A 320 -20.41 -30.25 -10.93
N VAL A 321 -19.92 -29.34 -10.09
CA VAL A 321 -19.93 -29.45 -8.63
C VAL A 321 -20.59 -28.21 -8.05
N THR A 322 -21.77 -28.39 -7.44
CA THR A 322 -22.62 -27.27 -7.00
C THR A 322 -23.22 -27.55 -5.61
N PRO A 323 -22.97 -26.68 -4.60
CA PRO A 323 -22.00 -25.58 -4.60
C PRO A 323 -20.55 -26.07 -4.47
N ALA A 324 -19.61 -25.40 -5.14
CA ALA A 324 -18.18 -25.70 -5.03
C ALA A 324 -17.51 -25.12 -3.78
N ALA A 325 -18.15 -24.14 -3.13
CA ALA A 325 -17.73 -23.58 -1.86
C ALA A 325 -18.96 -23.08 -1.09
N GLY A 326 -18.86 -23.05 0.23
CA GLY A 326 -19.97 -22.61 1.08
C GLY A 326 -19.64 -22.61 2.56
N MET A 327 -20.63 -22.23 3.35
CA MET A 327 -20.58 -22.24 4.80
C MET A 327 -21.57 -23.29 5.34
N ILE A 328 -21.15 -24.03 6.35
CA ILE A 328 -21.96 -25.04 7.04
C ILE A 328 -22.05 -24.63 8.51
N GLY A 329 -23.26 -24.40 9.01
CA GLY A 329 -23.47 -24.09 10.43
C GLY A 329 -23.05 -25.23 11.35
N ALA A 330 -22.96 -24.97 12.65
CA ALA A 330 -22.70 -26.00 13.65
C ALA A 330 -23.74 -27.13 13.57
N ASP A 331 -23.28 -28.38 13.62
CA ASP A 331 -24.10 -29.60 13.54
C ASP A 331 -25.01 -29.71 12.29
N GLN A 332 -24.65 -29.00 11.22
CA GLN A 332 -25.35 -29.04 9.95
C GLN A 332 -24.64 -29.89 8.90
N VAL A 333 -25.40 -30.26 7.88
CA VAL A 333 -24.93 -31.01 6.71
C VAL A 333 -25.23 -30.20 5.45
N MET A 334 -24.26 -30.10 4.55
CA MET A 334 -24.41 -29.54 3.22
C MET A 334 -24.40 -30.66 2.19
N ASP A 335 -25.41 -30.68 1.32
CA ASP A 335 -25.46 -31.57 0.16
C ASP A 335 -24.79 -30.85 -1.03
N VAL A 336 -23.69 -31.41 -1.51
CA VAL A 336 -22.99 -30.95 -2.72
C VAL A 336 -23.38 -31.86 -3.87
N SER A 337 -24.05 -31.30 -4.88
CA SER A 337 -24.40 -32.01 -6.11
C SER A 337 -23.16 -32.19 -6.98
N VAL A 338 -22.85 -33.43 -7.31
CA VAL A 338 -21.80 -33.81 -8.27
C VAL A 338 -22.47 -34.54 -9.43
N LYS A 339 -22.44 -33.97 -10.62
CA LYS A 339 -23.09 -34.54 -11.81
C LYS A 339 -22.23 -34.39 -13.05
N HIS A 340 -22.54 -35.19 -14.05
CA HIS A 340 -21.93 -35.08 -15.37
C HIS A 340 -22.50 -33.87 -16.13
N GLU A 341 -21.64 -33.07 -16.75
CA GLU A 341 -22.02 -31.92 -17.60
C GLU A 341 -21.63 -32.22 -19.06
N GLU A 342 -22.53 -31.98 -20.01
CA GLU A 342 -22.16 -32.08 -21.44
C GLU A 342 -21.36 -30.83 -21.84
N PRO A 343 -20.27 -30.95 -22.61
CA PRO A 343 -19.74 -29.79 -23.29
C PRO A 343 -20.85 -29.28 -24.21
N HIS A 344 -21.34 -28.05 -23.97
CA HIS A 344 -22.23 -27.37 -24.90
C HIS A 344 -21.69 -27.58 -26.33
N ARG A 345 -22.49 -28.22 -27.18
CA ARG A 345 -22.21 -28.22 -28.61
C ARG A 345 -22.19 -26.74 -29.01
N LEU A 346 -21.05 -26.32 -29.54
CA LEU A 346 -20.87 -25.02 -30.17
C LEU A 346 -21.76 -24.99 -31.43
N GLU A 347 -23.07 -24.86 -31.25
CA GLU A 347 -24.05 -24.72 -32.34
C GLU A 347 -24.71 -23.33 -32.35
N ASP A 348 -24.42 -22.44 -31.38
CA ASP A 348 -25.02 -21.09 -31.31
C ASP A 348 -24.09 -19.93 -31.71
N LEU A 349 -23.06 -20.18 -32.53
CA LEU A 349 -22.28 -19.13 -33.18
C LEU A 349 -21.74 -19.65 -34.52
N VAL A 350 -22.57 -19.65 -35.57
CA VAL A 350 -22.28 -19.15 -36.94
C VAL A 350 -23.60 -19.17 -37.71
N ASP A 351 -24.26 -18.03 -37.82
CA ASP A 351 -25.05 -17.72 -39.03
C ASP A 351 -24.04 -17.34 -40.12
N GLY A 352 -23.96 -18.12 -41.20
CA GLY A 352 -23.02 -17.88 -42.29
C GLY A 352 -22.49 -19.13 -42.98
N GLY A 353 -23.34 -19.74 -43.82
CA GLY A 353 -23.03 -20.40 -45.10
C GLY A 353 -21.69 -21.12 -45.32
N GLY A 354 -21.79 -22.45 -45.45
CA GLY A 354 -21.29 -23.20 -46.61
C GLY A 354 -19.78 -23.43 -46.74
N GLY A 355 -19.34 -24.67 -46.56
CA GLY A 355 -18.04 -25.14 -47.06
C GLY A 355 -17.60 -26.46 -46.45
N GLY A 356 -17.72 -27.54 -47.22
CA GLY A 356 -17.35 -28.89 -46.78
C GLY A 356 -15.85 -29.08 -46.53
N GLY A 357 -15.54 -30.05 -45.67
CA GLY A 357 -14.17 -30.51 -45.42
C GLY A 357 -14.16 -31.49 -44.26
N GLY A 358 -13.79 -32.73 -44.53
CA GLY A 358 -13.90 -33.83 -43.58
C GLY A 358 -13.08 -33.67 -42.30
N ALA A 359 -13.62 -34.22 -41.21
CA ALA A 359 -12.87 -34.67 -40.06
C ALA A 359 -13.54 -35.95 -39.52
N GLN A 360 -13.28 -37.08 -40.20
CA GLN A 360 -13.30 -38.38 -39.53
C GLN A 360 -12.16 -38.36 -38.50
N GLY A 361 -12.47 -38.63 -37.23
CA GLY A 361 -11.43 -38.85 -36.20
C GLY A 361 -11.60 -38.16 -34.85
N GLY A 362 -12.81 -37.78 -34.41
CA GLY A 362 -13.02 -37.12 -33.11
C GLY A 362 -13.77 -37.91 -32.03
N CYS A 363 -14.40 -39.03 -32.36
CA CYS A 363 -15.39 -39.68 -31.46
C CYS A 363 -14.83 -40.67 -30.42
N SER A 364 -13.50 -40.83 -30.30
CA SER A 364 -12.93 -41.95 -29.50
C SER A 364 -12.57 -41.58 -28.06
N GLU A 365 -12.23 -40.33 -27.75
CA GLU A 365 -11.77 -39.99 -26.39
C GLU A 365 -12.91 -39.72 -25.40
N ASP A 366 -14.09 -39.34 -25.90
CA ASP A 366 -15.22 -38.91 -25.07
C ASP A 366 -16.11 -40.04 -24.55
N MET A 367 -15.92 -41.28 -25.02
CA MET A 367 -16.63 -42.47 -24.51
C MET A 367 -15.80 -43.33 -23.55
N ARG A 368 -14.62 -42.86 -23.15
CA ARG A 368 -13.77 -43.58 -22.18
C ARG A 368 -14.09 -43.14 -20.76
N ASP A 369 -14.00 -44.09 -19.84
CA ASP A 369 -14.11 -43.81 -18.41
C ASP A 369 -13.13 -42.69 -17.99
N LYS A 370 -13.63 -41.72 -17.25
CA LYS A 370 -12.86 -40.58 -16.76
C LYS A 370 -12.87 -40.62 -15.23
N GLU A 371 -11.76 -40.22 -14.61
CA GLU A 371 -11.67 -40.08 -13.16
C GLU A 371 -11.08 -38.73 -12.79
N VAL A 372 -11.65 -38.08 -11.78
CA VAL A 372 -11.15 -36.83 -11.20
C VAL A 372 -11.01 -36.98 -9.69
N VAL A 373 -9.99 -36.34 -9.12
CA VAL A 373 -9.80 -36.23 -7.68
C VAL A 373 -10.25 -34.84 -7.24
N LEU A 374 -11.33 -34.81 -6.48
CA LEU A 374 -11.83 -33.61 -5.80
C LEU A 374 -11.23 -33.55 -4.40
N CYS A 375 -10.67 -32.40 -4.04
CA CYS A 375 -10.16 -32.09 -2.71
C CYS A 375 -11.16 -31.17 -2.02
N VAL A 376 -11.87 -31.69 -1.03
CA VAL A 376 -12.76 -30.92 -0.17
C VAL A 376 -11.93 -30.38 0.99
N ALA A 377 -11.54 -29.12 0.91
CA ALA A 377 -10.82 -28.41 1.96
C ALA A 377 -11.81 -27.73 2.90
N ILE A 378 -11.77 -28.09 4.19
CA ILE A 378 -12.70 -27.58 5.20
C ILE A 378 -11.91 -26.82 6.27
N ARG A 379 -12.33 -25.61 6.60
CA ARG A 379 -11.65 -24.68 7.50
C ARG A 379 -12.65 -24.05 8.47
N GLY A 380 -12.31 -23.98 9.76
CA GLY A 380 -13.12 -23.24 10.75
C GLY A 380 -13.10 -21.73 10.47
N SER A 381 -14.10 -20.99 10.93
CA SER A 381 -14.23 -19.55 10.67
C SER A 381 -13.02 -18.73 11.10
N CYS A 382 -12.39 -19.13 12.20
CA CYS A 382 -11.19 -18.48 12.75
C CYS A 382 -9.92 -19.32 12.55
N SER A 383 -10.04 -20.51 11.95
CA SER A 383 -8.90 -21.41 11.78
C SER A 383 -7.95 -20.88 10.72
N SER A 384 -6.67 -21.22 10.78
CA SER A 384 -5.61 -20.97 9.78
C SER A 384 -5.27 -22.24 9.02
N ARG A 385 -5.73 -23.40 9.50
CA ARG A 385 -5.54 -24.72 8.89
C ARG A 385 -6.84 -25.20 8.27
N ALA A 386 -6.71 -26.03 7.23
CA ALA A 386 -7.83 -26.73 6.64
C ALA A 386 -7.60 -28.24 6.76
N LYS A 387 -8.69 -28.99 6.99
CA LYS A 387 -8.73 -30.45 6.85
C LYS A 387 -9.16 -30.78 5.43
N THR A 388 -8.38 -31.58 4.73
CA THR A 388 -8.64 -31.94 3.35
C THR A 388 -9.15 -33.38 3.24
N HIS A 389 -10.19 -33.58 2.43
CA HIS A 389 -10.75 -34.89 2.12
C HIS A 389 -10.69 -35.12 0.61
N ARG A 390 -10.13 -36.25 0.19
CA ARG A 390 -10.01 -36.59 -1.23
C ARG A 390 -11.18 -37.48 -1.65
N VAL A 391 -11.90 -37.07 -2.69
CA VAL A 391 -13.04 -37.78 -3.26
C VAL A 391 -12.73 -38.11 -4.71
N HIS A 392 -12.70 -39.40 -5.02
CA HIS A 392 -12.49 -39.92 -6.37
C HIS A 392 -13.82 -40.03 -7.09
N VAL A 393 -14.01 -39.25 -8.16
CA VAL A 393 -15.21 -39.31 -8.98
C VAL A 393 -14.89 -39.99 -10.29
N ARG A 394 -15.54 -41.14 -10.55
CA ARG A 394 -15.40 -41.91 -11.79
C ARG A 394 -16.68 -41.83 -12.61
N GLN A 395 -16.56 -41.43 -13.87
CA GLN A 395 -17.61 -41.61 -14.87
C GLN A 395 -17.41 -42.96 -15.56
N CYS A 396 -18.44 -43.80 -15.54
CA CYS A 396 -18.46 -45.09 -16.23
C CYS A 396 -19.39 -45.02 -17.45
N PHE A 397 -18.89 -45.36 -18.64
CA PHE A 397 -19.73 -45.48 -19.84
C PHE A 397 -20.21 -46.93 -19.97
N SER A 398 -21.52 -47.18 -19.84
CA SER A 398 -22.08 -48.52 -20.06
C SER A 398 -22.16 -48.83 -21.57
N GLY A 399 -21.13 -49.49 -22.10
CA GLY A 399 -21.16 -50.08 -23.43
C GLY A 399 -21.89 -51.43 -23.41
N ASN A 400 -23.23 -51.43 -23.35
CA ASN A 400 -24.02 -52.65 -23.60
C ASN A 400 -24.71 -52.56 -24.97
N SER A 401 -23.97 -52.89 -26.04
CA SER A 401 -24.58 -53.44 -27.25
C SER A 401 -24.48 -54.96 -27.18
N ILE A 402 -25.65 -55.58 -27.09
CA ILE A 402 -25.90 -57.01 -27.04
C ILE A 402 -25.16 -57.70 -28.20
N ARG A 403 -24.20 -58.56 -27.87
CA ARG A 403 -23.48 -59.41 -28.82
C ARG A 403 -24.38 -60.60 -29.21
N ILE A 404 -25.29 -60.41 -30.17
CA ILE A 404 -25.94 -61.55 -30.85
C ILE A 404 -24.97 -62.10 -31.89
N GLN A 405 -24.46 -63.31 -31.62
CA GLN A 405 -23.80 -64.14 -32.62
C GLN A 405 -24.80 -64.49 -33.74
N SER A 406 -24.41 -64.32 -35.01
CA SER A 406 -24.77 -65.32 -36.03
C SER A 406 -23.76 -65.39 -37.18
N ARG A 407 -23.13 -66.57 -37.25
CA ARG A 407 -22.68 -67.35 -38.42
C ARG A 407 -21.64 -66.77 -39.38
N SER A 408 -20.45 -67.34 -39.19
CA SER A 408 -19.51 -67.78 -40.23
C SER A 408 -20.18 -68.20 -41.54
N LYS A 409 -19.76 -67.59 -42.66
CA LYS A 409 -19.62 -68.29 -43.93
C LYS A 409 -18.17 -68.17 -44.41
N THR A 410 -17.68 -69.36 -44.71
CA THR A 410 -16.36 -69.78 -45.17
C THR A 410 -15.97 -69.12 -46.48
N LYS A 411 -14.67 -68.81 -46.63
CA LYS A 411 -14.01 -68.65 -47.94
C LYS A 411 -14.03 -70.01 -48.67
N ASN A 412 -14.27 -69.99 -49.99
CA ASN A 412 -13.41 -70.64 -50.98
C ASN A 412 -13.86 -70.28 -52.41
N GLN A 413 -12.87 -69.84 -53.19
CA GLN A 413 -12.81 -69.64 -54.65
C GLN A 413 -13.82 -68.73 -55.33
#